data_AF-A0A101N6J2-F1
#
_entry.id   AF-A0A101N6J2-F1
#
_cell.length_a   1.000
_cell.length_b   1.000
_cell.length_c   1.000
_cell.angle_alpha   90.00
_cell.angle_beta   90.00
_cell.angle_gamma   90.00
#
_symmetry.space_group_name_H-M   'P 1'
#
loop_
_entity.id
_entity.type
_entity.pdbx_description
1 polymer ?
#
loop_
_entity_poly.entity_id
_entity_poly.type
_entity_poly.pdbx_seq_one_letter_code
_entity_poly.pdbx_strand_id
1 'polypeptide(L)'
;MAELLNLEHAHEGLATVLSQVRLIGAELENYAAAAVSDARSRGAGWDEVAVAACQSRSTVRGRWSEKAVTRLFQNRMKERSASIGERPVPSAARQEILADAEVGAREETRAAARSSRKLASALSFLHRGSGLHIKGVAAHTGLSSSYVSRMLSGERIPTWTAVRLLAETFDADPGDLRALWEASQGLVRPTRPPLHEAVARLTGAMRGIHLAAGRPPFEHVAQLSSGSLTADIVEGALAGRIVPCWETTSSLLTALGAQPADLRGVWEDTNYAFLVCVMATPDDGPPPGGMQLEE
;
A
#
# COMPACT_ATOMS: atom_id res chain seq x y z
N MET A 1 19.21 -3.81 3.40
CA MET A 1 20.19 -4.70 4.07
C MET A 1 20.56 -5.90 3.19
N ALA A 2 19.59 -6.66 2.67
CA ALA A 2 19.83 -7.81 1.79
C ALA A 2 20.57 -7.44 0.49
N GLU A 3 20.27 -6.28 -0.10
CA GLU A 3 20.94 -5.78 -1.31
C GLU A 3 22.42 -5.40 -1.06
N LEU A 4 22.75 -4.94 0.15
CA LEU A 4 24.11 -4.60 0.56
C LEU A 4 24.99 -5.85 0.72
N LEU A 5 24.41 -6.90 1.31
CA LEU A 5 25.05 -8.22 1.42
C LEU A 5 25.25 -8.85 0.03
N ASN A 6 24.28 -8.71 -0.87
CA ASN A 6 24.42 -9.21 -2.25
C ASN A 6 25.53 -8.49 -3.03
N LEU A 7 25.70 -7.17 -2.84
CA LEU A 7 26.77 -6.39 -3.48
C LEU A 7 28.18 -6.72 -2.94
N GLU A 8 28.29 -7.03 -1.64
CA GLU A 8 29.54 -7.46 -1.01
C GLU A 8 29.97 -8.85 -1.49
N HIS A 9 29.01 -9.78 -1.68
CA HIS A 9 29.28 -11.12 -2.24
C HIS A 9 29.55 -11.11 -3.75
N ALA A 10 29.14 -10.06 -4.47
CA ALA A 10 29.30 -9.94 -5.92
C ALA A 10 30.65 -9.33 -6.36
N HIS A 11 31.56 -9.01 -5.43
CA HIS A 11 32.82 -8.30 -5.71
C HIS A 11 32.63 -7.02 -6.56
N GLU A 12 31.52 -6.29 -6.37
CA GLU A 12 31.34 -5.00 -7.02
C GLU A 12 32.33 -3.96 -6.48
N GLY A 13 32.72 -3.00 -7.33
CA GLY A 13 33.70 -1.98 -7.00
C GLY A 13 33.32 -1.19 -5.74
N LEU A 14 34.29 -0.98 -4.84
CA LEU A 14 34.15 -0.27 -3.57
C LEU A 14 33.36 1.05 -3.67
N ALA A 15 33.47 1.76 -4.79
CA ALA A 15 32.74 2.99 -5.06
C ALA A 15 31.21 2.79 -5.10
N THR A 16 30.72 1.68 -5.66
CA THR A 16 29.29 1.36 -5.76
C THR A 16 28.73 0.97 -4.40
N VAL A 17 29.45 0.14 -3.66
CA VAL A 17 29.08 -0.25 -2.28
C VAL A 17 29.02 0.99 -1.37
N LEU A 18 30.04 1.86 -1.39
CA LEU A 18 30.04 3.09 -0.61
C LEU A 18 28.95 4.08 -1.05
N SER A 19 28.58 4.10 -2.33
CA SER A 19 27.46 4.92 -2.82
C SER A 19 26.13 4.43 -2.24
N GLN A 20 25.90 3.11 -2.27
CA GLN A 20 24.69 2.50 -1.68
C GLN A 20 24.63 2.67 -0.16
N VAL A 21 25.76 2.51 0.55
CA VAL A 21 25.83 2.77 1.99
C VAL A 21 25.46 4.23 2.31
N ARG A 22 25.97 5.20 1.53
CA ARG A 22 25.60 6.62 1.72
C ARG A 22 24.14 6.88 1.45
N LEU A 23 23.56 6.22 0.45
CA LEU A 23 22.14 6.36 0.11
C LEU A 23 21.26 5.82 1.25
N ILE A 24 21.54 4.60 1.72
CA ILE A 24 20.84 4.00 2.86
C ILE A 24 21.04 4.85 4.12
N GLY A 25 22.26 5.35 4.37
CA GLY A 25 22.53 6.24 5.50
C GLY A 25 21.76 7.56 5.44
N ALA A 26 21.63 8.15 4.25
CA ALA A 26 20.83 9.35 4.04
C ALA A 26 19.32 9.08 4.21
N GLU A 27 18.84 7.90 3.80
CA GLU A 27 17.46 7.50 4.06
C GLU A 27 17.20 7.33 5.56
N LEU A 28 18.06 6.61 6.27
CA LEU A 28 17.97 6.45 7.72
C LEU A 28 18.00 7.79 8.46
N GLU A 29 18.84 8.73 8.03
CA GLU A 29 18.89 10.08 8.62
C GLU A 29 17.59 10.86 8.39
N ASN A 30 16.97 10.71 7.22
CA ASN A 30 15.67 11.32 6.94
C ASN A 30 14.54 10.70 7.78
N TYR A 31 14.58 9.38 8.00
CA TYR A 31 13.65 8.70 8.91
C TYR A 31 13.84 9.18 10.34
N ALA A 32 15.08 9.29 10.82
CA ALA A 32 15.39 9.82 12.15
C ALA A 32 14.90 11.28 12.30
N ALA A 33 15.14 12.13 11.31
CA ALA A 33 14.69 13.52 11.31
C ALA A 33 13.15 13.64 11.32
N ALA A 34 12.44 12.77 10.58
CA ALA A 34 10.99 12.73 10.58
C ALA A 34 10.43 12.26 11.93
N ALA A 35 11.01 11.20 12.52
CA ALA A 35 10.62 10.69 13.82
C ALA A 35 10.83 11.73 14.94
N VAL A 36 11.95 12.46 14.91
CA VAL A 36 12.22 13.55 15.87
C VAL A 36 11.25 14.71 15.69
N SER A 37 10.94 15.09 14.45
CA SER A 37 9.96 16.16 14.18
C SER A 37 8.54 15.81 14.63
N ASP A 38 8.14 14.54 14.54
CA ASP A 38 6.85 14.05 15.01
C ASP A 38 6.78 13.94 16.54
N ALA A 39 7.86 13.48 17.19
CA ALA A 39 7.96 13.52 18.64
C ALA A 39 7.85 14.97 19.17
N ARG A 40 8.48 15.93 18.48
CA ARG A 40 8.45 17.35 18.82
C ARG A 40 7.07 17.99 18.61
N SER A 41 6.30 17.58 17.60
CA SER A 41 4.94 18.09 17.34
C SER A 41 3.93 17.60 18.39
N ARG A 42 4.18 16.42 18.97
CA ARG A 42 3.41 15.83 20.08
C ARG A 42 3.81 16.35 21.46
N GLY A 43 4.72 17.33 21.52
CA GLY A 43 5.12 18.01 22.75
C GLY A 43 6.39 17.48 23.41
N ALA A 44 7.10 16.50 22.82
CA ALA A 44 8.30 15.92 23.42
C ALA A 44 9.42 16.96 23.61
N GLY A 45 10.08 16.87 24.76
CA GLY A 45 11.23 17.71 25.11
C GLY A 45 12.49 17.29 24.37
N TRP A 46 13.44 18.21 24.17
CA TRP A 46 14.75 17.87 23.59
C TRP A 46 15.56 16.90 24.46
N ASP A 47 15.25 16.80 25.76
CA ASP A 47 15.88 15.86 26.67
C ASP A 47 15.37 14.41 26.44
N GLU A 48 14.08 14.24 26.16
CA GLU A 48 13.50 12.93 25.83
C GLU A 48 14.03 12.41 24.49
N VAL A 49 14.14 13.29 23.49
CA VAL A 49 14.73 12.95 22.19
C VAL A 49 16.22 12.61 22.33
N ALA A 50 16.95 13.30 23.22
CA ALA A 50 18.35 13.02 23.51
C ALA A 50 18.55 11.62 24.12
N VAL A 51 17.69 11.25 25.07
CA VAL A 51 17.67 9.91 25.67
C VAL A 51 17.34 8.84 24.62
N ALA A 52 16.29 9.05 23.81
CA ALA A 52 15.88 8.09 22.78
C ALA A 52 16.93 7.91 21.66
N ALA A 53 17.68 8.96 21.33
CA ALA A 53 18.72 8.94 20.30
C ALA A 53 20.11 8.55 20.84
N CYS A 54 20.24 8.23 22.14
CA CYS A 54 21.51 7.98 22.84
C CYS A 54 22.57 9.07 22.58
N GLN A 55 22.15 10.33 22.51
CA GLN A 55 23.00 11.46 22.13
C GLN A 55 22.81 12.64 23.07
N SER A 56 23.80 13.55 23.13
CA SER A 56 23.66 14.75 23.96
C SER A 56 22.55 15.67 23.45
N ARG A 57 21.85 16.36 24.35
CA ARG A 57 20.81 17.35 24.01
C ARG A 57 21.30 18.40 23.00
N SER A 58 22.54 18.85 23.15
CA SER A 58 23.17 19.79 22.22
C SER A 58 23.36 19.19 20.82
N THR A 59 23.74 17.91 20.73
CA THR A 59 23.93 17.19 19.46
C THR A 59 22.60 16.98 18.74
N VAL A 60 21.58 16.50 19.47
CA VAL A 60 20.23 16.27 18.95
C VAL A 60 19.58 17.58 18.47
N ARG A 61 19.67 18.65 19.27
CA ARG A 61 19.13 19.97 18.90
C ARG A 61 19.86 20.57 17.70
N GLY A 62 21.17 20.36 17.56
CA GLY A 62 21.93 20.81 16.39
C GLY A 62 21.57 20.02 15.13
N ARG A 63 21.42 18.70 15.26
CA ARG A 63 21.21 17.75 14.15
C ARG A 63 19.78 17.75 13.62
N TRP A 64 18.77 17.87 14.49
CA TRP A 64 17.36 17.79 14.12
C TRP A 64 16.56 19.03 14.52
N SER A 65 17.20 20.20 14.65
CA SER A 65 16.47 21.46 14.76
C SER A 65 15.46 21.61 13.63
N GLU A 66 14.38 22.34 13.88
CA GLU A 66 13.33 22.61 12.89
C GLU A 66 13.91 23.14 11.56
N LYS A 67 14.90 24.04 11.63
CA LYS A 67 15.66 24.52 10.47
C LYS A 67 16.49 23.44 9.76
N ALA A 68 17.10 22.51 10.50
CA ALA A 68 17.87 21.41 9.93
C ALA A 68 16.96 20.37 9.26
N VAL A 69 15.81 20.06 9.86
CA VAL A 69 14.78 19.15 9.33
C VAL A 69 14.15 19.72 8.06
N THR A 70 13.79 21.02 8.06
CA THR A 70 13.31 21.70 6.84
C THR A 70 14.36 21.67 5.73
N ARG A 71 15.65 21.88 6.06
CA ARG A 71 16.74 21.83 5.08
C ARG A 71 16.98 20.43 4.53
N LEU A 72 16.87 19.38 5.35
CA LEU A 72 16.95 17.98 4.92
C LEU A 72 15.83 17.62 3.95
N PHE A 73 14.58 17.99 4.27
CA PHE A 73 13.45 17.76 3.37
C PHE A 73 13.55 18.57 2.07
N GLN A 74 14.01 19.82 2.13
CA GLN A 74 14.26 20.64 0.94
C GLN A 74 15.38 20.07 0.07
N ASN A 75 16.46 19.55 0.68
CA ASN A 75 17.54 18.90 -0.06
C ASN A 75 17.05 17.60 -0.71
N ARG A 76 16.23 16.80 -0.04
CA ARG A 76 15.61 15.59 -0.62
C ARG A 76 14.64 15.93 -1.75
N MET A 77 13.85 16.99 -1.60
CA MET A 77 13.00 17.50 -2.67
C MET A 77 13.85 17.99 -3.84
N LYS A 78 14.97 18.68 -3.59
CA LYS A 78 15.92 19.10 -4.64
C LYS A 78 16.65 17.95 -5.28
N GLU A 79 17.02 16.89 -4.58
CA GLU A 79 17.64 15.68 -5.14
C GLU A 79 16.64 14.90 -6.00
N ARG A 80 15.40 14.77 -5.53
CA ARG A 80 14.29 14.19 -6.30
C ARG A 80 13.89 15.04 -7.50
N SER A 81 13.99 16.37 -7.37
CA SER A 81 13.77 17.33 -8.45
C SER A 81 14.97 17.43 -9.40
N ALA A 82 16.21 17.21 -8.95
CA ALA A 82 17.42 17.20 -9.77
C ALA A 82 17.57 15.89 -10.54
N SER A 83 17.03 14.78 -10.01
CA SER A 83 16.79 13.57 -10.82
C SER A 83 15.68 13.75 -11.85
N ILE A 84 14.89 14.83 -11.77
CA ILE A 84 13.74 15.13 -12.64
C ILE A 84 13.93 16.43 -13.45
N GLY A 85 14.99 17.22 -13.23
CA GLY A 85 15.08 18.58 -13.78
C GLY A 85 16.48 19.21 -13.75
N GLU A 86 16.84 19.77 -14.92
CA GLU A 86 17.97 20.66 -15.22
C GLU A 86 19.36 20.03 -15.45
N ARG A 87 19.44 19.31 -16.58
CA ARG A 87 20.54 19.52 -17.54
C ARG A 87 19.90 20.02 -18.84
N PRO A 88 20.52 20.93 -19.63
CA PRO A 88 20.00 21.27 -20.95
C PRO A 88 20.01 19.99 -21.78
N VAL A 89 18.83 19.41 -21.96
CA VAL A 89 18.67 18.09 -22.51
C VAL A 89 18.90 18.20 -24.02
N PRO A 90 19.91 17.52 -24.60
CA PRO A 90 20.00 17.40 -26.05
C PRO A 90 18.69 16.78 -26.56
N SER A 91 18.24 17.20 -27.74
CA SER A 91 16.98 16.78 -28.38
C SER A 91 16.61 15.29 -28.22
N ALA A 92 17.61 14.41 -28.15
CA ALA A 92 17.46 12.97 -27.91
C ALA A 92 16.85 12.61 -26.54
N ALA A 93 17.29 13.19 -25.43
CA ALA A 93 16.76 12.82 -24.11
C ALA A 93 15.38 13.46 -23.81
N ARG A 94 14.96 14.46 -24.60
CA ARG A 94 13.56 14.94 -24.61
C ARG A 94 12.62 13.92 -25.26
N GLN A 95 13.11 13.18 -26.25
CA GLN A 95 12.37 12.07 -26.86
C GLN A 95 12.27 10.86 -25.92
N GLU A 96 13.32 10.58 -25.13
CA GLU A 96 13.31 9.54 -24.11
C GLU A 96 12.33 9.85 -22.96
N ILE A 97 12.29 11.08 -22.44
CA ILE A 97 11.33 11.47 -21.39
C ILE A 97 9.88 11.40 -21.91
N LEU A 98 9.64 11.81 -23.15
CA LEU A 98 8.32 11.68 -23.77
C LEU A 98 7.95 10.20 -23.97
N ALA A 99 8.92 9.37 -24.37
CA ALA A 99 8.73 7.93 -24.48
C ALA A 99 8.44 7.28 -23.12
N ASP A 100 9.14 7.65 -22.05
CA ASP A 100 8.91 7.14 -20.70
C ASP A 100 7.54 7.57 -20.15
N ALA A 101 7.13 8.82 -20.40
CA ALA A 101 5.79 9.29 -20.04
C ALA A 101 4.69 8.57 -20.84
N GLU A 102 4.92 8.32 -22.14
CA GLU A 102 4.02 7.50 -22.96
C GLU A 102 3.94 6.05 -22.48
N VAL A 103 5.07 5.47 -22.06
CA VAL A 103 5.13 4.12 -21.49
C VAL A 103 4.39 4.07 -20.15
N GLY A 104 4.55 5.08 -19.29
CA GLY A 104 3.81 5.22 -18.03
C GLY A 104 2.30 5.31 -18.25
N ALA A 105 1.85 6.21 -19.13
CA ALA A 105 0.42 6.35 -19.45
C ALA A 105 -0.18 5.08 -20.08
N ARG A 106 0.59 4.37 -20.91
CA ARG A 106 0.20 3.06 -21.46
C ARG A 106 0.09 2.00 -20.36
N GLU A 107 0.99 1.99 -19.39
CA GLU A 107 0.95 1.02 -18.29
C GLU A 107 -0.20 1.29 -17.31
N GLU A 108 -0.49 2.56 -17.01
CA GLU A 108 -1.66 2.96 -16.23
C GLU A 108 -2.97 2.52 -16.90
N THR A 109 -3.08 2.73 -18.22
CA THR A 109 -4.24 2.29 -19.02
C THR A 109 -4.37 0.76 -18.99
N ARG A 110 -3.26 0.02 -19.08
CA ARG A 110 -3.25 -1.45 -18.97
C ARG A 110 -3.63 -1.92 -17.57
N ALA A 111 -3.15 -1.25 -16.52
CA ALA A 111 -3.49 -1.54 -15.13
C ALA A 111 -4.99 -1.33 -14.85
N ALA A 112 -5.57 -0.25 -15.36
CA ALA A 112 -7.01 0.01 -15.30
C ALA A 112 -7.81 -1.08 -16.03
N ALA A 113 -7.37 -1.48 -17.24
CA ALA A 113 -8.01 -2.57 -18.00
C ALA A 113 -7.88 -3.94 -17.31
N ARG A 114 -6.75 -4.25 -16.67
CA ARG A 114 -6.58 -5.47 -15.84
C ARG A 114 -7.54 -5.44 -14.65
N SER A 115 -7.64 -4.31 -13.97
CA SER A 115 -8.52 -4.13 -12.80
C SER A 115 -10.00 -4.24 -13.17
N SER A 116 -10.40 -3.67 -14.31
CA SER A 116 -11.75 -3.82 -14.87
C SER A 116 -12.10 -5.29 -15.14
N ARG A 117 -11.19 -6.04 -15.77
CA ARG A 117 -11.39 -7.49 -15.99
C ARG A 117 -11.49 -8.27 -14.69
N LYS A 118 -10.64 -7.97 -13.70
CA LYS A 118 -10.71 -8.61 -12.36
C LYS A 118 -12.05 -8.31 -11.67
N LEU A 119 -12.54 -7.08 -11.76
CA LEU A 119 -13.85 -6.69 -11.22
C LEU A 119 -14.98 -7.48 -11.88
N ALA A 120 -14.97 -7.59 -13.20
CA ALA A 120 -15.95 -8.38 -13.95
C ALA A 120 -15.90 -9.87 -13.58
N SER A 121 -14.71 -10.45 -13.44
CA SER A 121 -14.52 -11.83 -12.98
C SER A 121 -15.05 -12.05 -11.56
N ALA A 122 -14.77 -11.13 -10.63
CA ALA A 122 -15.27 -11.20 -9.26
C ALA A 122 -16.81 -11.12 -9.23
N LEU A 123 -17.42 -10.17 -9.93
CA LEU A 123 -18.87 -10.04 -10.02
C LEU A 123 -19.51 -11.26 -10.69
N SER A 124 -18.90 -11.81 -11.73
CA SER A 124 -19.36 -13.04 -12.40
C SER A 124 -19.29 -14.26 -11.49
N PHE A 125 -18.22 -14.36 -10.68
CA PHE A 125 -18.09 -15.42 -9.68
C PHE A 125 -19.18 -15.31 -8.61
N LEU A 126 -19.39 -14.12 -8.06
CA LEU A 126 -20.46 -13.84 -7.07
C LEU A 126 -21.85 -14.14 -7.65
N HIS A 127 -22.14 -13.70 -8.87
CA HIS A 127 -23.39 -13.98 -9.55
C HIS A 127 -23.65 -15.48 -9.68
N ARG A 128 -22.66 -16.27 -10.13
CA ARG A 128 -22.79 -17.73 -10.22
C ARG A 128 -23.03 -18.37 -8.85
N GLY A 129 -22.38 -17.89 -7.81
CA GLY A 129 -22.58 -18.35 -6.43
C GLY A 129 -23.96 -18.01 -5.85
N SER A 130 -24.55 -16.89 -6.27
CA SER A 130 -25.86 -16.44 -5.79
C SER A 130 -27.05 -17.29 -6.29
N GLY A 131 -26.88 -18.04 -7.38
CA GLY A 131 -27.96 -18.80 -8.01
C GLY A 131 -29.05 -17.95 -8.67
N LEU A 132 -28.93 -16.62 -8.67
CA LEU A 132 -29.90 -15.70 -9.27
C LEU A 132 -29.77 -15.67 -10.80
N HIS A 133 -30.90 -15.56 -11.49
CA HIS A 133 -30.91 -15.24 -12.92
C HIS A 133 -30.70 -13.74 -13.14
N ILE A 134 -30.06 -13.35 -14.25
CA ILE A 134 -29.84 -11.93 -14.64
C ILE A 134 -31.13 -11.10 -14.58
N LYS A 135 -32.27 -11.66 -15.00
CA LYS A 135 -33.58 -10.97 -14.89
C LYS A 135 -34.01 -10.72 -13.44
N GLY A 136 -33.73 -11.66 -12.55
CA GLY A 136 -33.97 -11.51 -11.11
C GLY A 136 -33.07 -10.43 -10.53
N VAL A 137 -31.78 -10.43 -10.87
CA VAL A 137 -30.82 -9.40 -10.43
C VAL A 137 -31.23 -8.01 -10.89
N ALA A 138 -31.64 -7.87 -12.16
CA ALA A 138 -32.17 -6.63 -12.72
C ALA A 138 -33.38 -6.11 -11.93
N ALA A 139 -34.31 -6.99 -11.56
CA ALA A 139 -35.48 -6.62 -10.76
C ALA A 139 -35.12 -6.16 -9.34
N HIS A 140 -34.18 -6.84 -8.66
CA HIS A 140 -33.75 -6.50 -7.30
C HIS A 140 -32.91 -5.21 -7.24
N THR A 141 -32.14 -4.93 -8.29
CA THR A 141 -31.23 -3.76 -8.33
C THR A 141 -31.82 -2.54 -9.05
N GLY A 142 -32.96 -2.70 -9.74
CA GLY A 142 -33.54 -1.67 -10.61
C GLY A 142 -32.73 -1.39 -11.89
N LEU A 143 -31.71 -2.21 -12.19
CA LEU A 143 -30.88 -2.09 -13.39
C LEU A 143 -31.49 -2.87 -14.56
N SER A 144 -31.16 -2.51 -15.80
CA SER A 144 -31.62 -3.31 -16.95
C SER A 144 -30.82 -4.61 -17.10
N SER A 145 -31.48 -5.71 -17.51
CA SER A 145 -30.82 -7.00 -17.72
C SER A 145 -29.64 -6.93 -18.69
N SER A 146 -29.74 -6.10 -19.73
CA SER A 146 -28.63 -5.87 -20.68
C SER A 146 -27.46 -5.14 -20.01
N TYR A 147 -27.74 -4.16 -19.15
CA TYR A 147 -26.71 -3.44 -18.39
C TYR A 147 -26.00 -4.37 -17.41
N VAL A 148 -26.75 -5.21 -16.68
CA VAL A 148 -26.19 -6.24 -15.78
C VAL A 148 -25.28 -7.21 -16.54
N SER A 149 -25.76 -7.76 -17.67
CA SER A 149 -24.96 -8.68 -18.49
C SER A 149 -23.63 -8.06 -18.94
N ARG A 150 -23.62 -6.80 -19.42
CA ARG A 150 -22.40 -6.16 -19.89
C ARG A 150 -21.40 -5.88 -18.78
N MET A 151 -21.87 -5.60 -17.56
CA MET A 151 -20.99 -5.44 -16.40
C MET A 151 -20.35 -6.77 -15.99
N LEU A 152 -21.12 -7.86 -15.96
CA LEU A 152 -20.60 -9.20 -15.65
C LEU A 152 -19.59 -9.68 -16.69
N SER A 153 -19.82 -9.38 -17.98
CA SER A 153 -18.87 -9.70 -19.06
C SER A 153 -17.64 -8.77 -19.10
N GLY A 154 -17.63 -7.67 -18.36
CA GLY A 154 -16.55 -6.67 -18.42
C GLY A 154 -16.59 -5.76 -19.67
N GLU A 155 -17.65 -5.84 -20.47
CA GLU A 155 -17.89 -4.97 -21.63
C GLU A 155 -18.23 -3.54 -21.20
N ARG A 156 -18.69 -3.36 -19.95
CA ARG A 156 -19.02 -2.05 -19.40
C ARG A 156 -18.46 -1.87 -18.00
N ILE A 157 -17.77 -0.74 -17.79
CA ILE A 157 -17.28 -0.34 -16.48
C ILE A 157 -18.46 0.17 -15.64
N PRO A 158 -18.77 -0.46 -14.49
CA PRO A 158 -19.88 -0.08 -13.63
C PRO A 158 -19.59 1.21 -12.84
N THR A 159 -20.65 1.93 -12.47
CA THR A 159 -20.54 2.95 -11.41
C THR A 159 -20.38 2.29 -10.05
N TRP A 160 -19.85 3.01 -9.06
CA TRP A 160 -19.72 2.47 -7.70
C TRP A 160 -21.07 2.02 -7.12
N THR A 161 -22.12 2.81 -7.35
CA THR A 161 -23.48 2.47 -6.91
C THR A 161 -23.95 1.14 -7.50
N ALA A 162 -23.67 0.88 -8.78
CA ALA A 162 -24.01 -0.39 -9.41
C ALA A 162 -23.21 -1.56 -8.83
N VAL A 163 -21.90 -1.38 -8.57
CA VAL A 163 -21.06 -2.41 -7.92
C VAL A 163 -21.60 -2.76 -6.53
N ARG A 164 -21.95 -1.75 -5.73
CA ARG A 164 -22.54 -1.94 -4.41
C ARG A 164 -23.85 -2.71 -4.44
N LEU A 165 -24.79 -2.27 -5.28
CA LEU A 165 -26.10 -2.93 -5.41
C LEU A 165 -25.94 -4.40 -5.81
N LEU A 166 -25.02 -4.69 -6.73
CA LEU A 166 -24.73 -6.07 -7.15
C LEU A 166 -24.10 -6.88 -6.00
N ALA A 167 -23.10 -6.33 -5.31
CA ALA A 167 -22.45 -7.01 -4.17
C ALA A 167 -23.46 -7.33 -3.06
N GLU A 168 -24.29 -6.36 -2.68
CA GLU A 168 -25.36 -6.52 -1.69
C GLU A 168 -26.40 -7.56 -2.15
N THR A 169 -26.76 -7.58 -3.45
CA THR A 169 -27.68 -8.59 -4.02
C THR A 169 -27.08 -10.00 -4.04
N PHE A 170 -25.76 -10.11 -4.12
CA PHE A 170 -25.04 -11.39 -4.13
C PHE A 170 -24.54 -11.82 -2.74
N ASP A 171 -24.98 -11.15 -1.68
CA ASP A 171 -24.56 -11.40 -0.29
C ASP A 171 -23.02 -11.33 -0.10
N ALA A 172 -22.40 -10.33 -0.74
CA ALA A 172 -20.97 -10.06 -0.67
C ALA A 172 -20.69 -8.67 -0.08
N ASP A 173 -19.56 -8.54 0.61
CA ASP A 173 -19.10 -7.24 1.12
C ASP A 173 -18.66 -6.33 -0.04
N PRO A 174 -19.29 -5.16 -0.25
CA PRO A 174 -18.85 -4.21 -1.26
C PRO A 174 -17.40 -3.75 -1.07
N GLY A 175 -16.89 -3.75 0.18
CA GLY A 175 -15.51 -3.40 0.51
C GLY A 175 -14.48 -4.26 -0.24
N ASP A 176 -14.82 -5.53 -0.51
CA ASP A 176 -13.95 -6.45 -1.24
C ASP A 176 -13.76 -6.03 -2.71
N LEU A 177 -14.75 -5.34 -3.30
CA LEU A 177 -14.71 -4.91 -4.70
C LEU A 177 -14.21 -3.47 -4.86
N ARG A 178 -14.12 -2.70 -3.77
CA ARG A 178 -13.83 -1.26 -3.79
C ARG A 178 -12.49 -0.96 -4.47
N ALA A 179 -11.43 -1.64 -4.07
CA ALA A 179 -10.09 -1.40 -4.59
C ALA A 179 -9.97 -1.74 -6.08
N LEU A 180 -10.63 -2.82 -6.53
CA LEU A 180 -10.68 -3.20 -7.94
C LEU A 180 -11.44 -2.15 -8.77
N TRP A 181 -12.55 -1.64 -8.24
CA TRP A 181 -13.32 -0.58 -8.89
C TRP A 181 -12.53 0.73 -8.98
N GLU A 182 -11.91 1.19 -7.89
CA GLU A 182 -11.08 2.41 -7.88
C GLU A 182 -9.94 2.31 -8.90
N ALA A 183 -9.23 1.17 -8.94
CA ALA A 183 -8.17 0.92 -9.91
C ALA A 183 -8.69 0.87 -11.36
N SER A 184 -9.90 0.34 -11.59
CA SER A 184 -10.51 0.31 -12.93
C SER A 184 -10.87 1.70 -13.47
N GLN A 185 -11.12 2.65 -12.58
CA GLN A 185 -11.46 4.05 -12.90
C GLN A 185 -10.22 4.95 -12.99
N GLY A 186 -9.02 4.43 -12.70
CA GLY A 186 -7.81 5.24 -12.58
C GLY A 186 -7.88 6.26 -11.44
N LEU A 187 -8.69 6.01 -10.42
CA LEU A 187 -8.85 6.96 -9.31
C LEU A 187 -7.58 7.02 -8.48
N VAL A 188 -7.19 8.24 -8.14
CA VAL A 188 -6.06 8.52 -7.25
C VAL A 188 -6.49 8.14 -5.82
N ARG A 189 -5.69 7.29 -5.18
CA ARG A 189 -5.90 6.86 -3.79
C ARG A 189 -5.77 8.05 -2.83
N PRO A 190 -6.58 8.12 -1.76
CA PRO A 190 -6.38 9.14 -0.74
C PRO A 190 -5.00 8.96 -0.11
N THR A 191 -4.24 10.05 -0.02
CA THR A 191 -2.90 10.03 0.56
C THR A 191 -3.02 9.98 2.09
N ARG A 192 -2.52 8.91 2.72
CA ARG A 192 -2.46 8.70 4.19
C ARG A 192 -3.83 8.49 4.88
N PRO A 193 -4.53 7.38 4.61
CA PRO A 193 -5.68 6.98 5.40
C PRO A 193 -5.28 6.60 6.85
N PRO A 194 -6.20 6.69 7.83
CA PRO A 194 -5.97 6.16 9.18
C PRO A 194 -5.75 4.65 9.12
N LEU A 195 -5.02 4.08 10.10
CA LEU A 195 -4.60 2.66 10.08
C LEU A 195 -5.74 1.68 9.84
N HIS A 196 -6.87 1.83 10.55
CA HIS A 196 -8.01 0.92 10.40
C HIS A 196 -8.58 0.93 8.97
N GLU A 197 -8.62 2.10 8.32
CA GLU A 197 -9.07 2.24 6.94
C GLU A 197 -8.03 1.70 5.95
N ALA A 198 -6.73 1.93 6.22
CA ALA A 198 -5.65 1.40 5.40
C ALA A 198 -5.65 -0.14 5.40
N VAL A 199 -5.75 -0.75 6.58
CA VAL A 199 -5.87 -2.21 6.74
C VAL A 199 -7.13 -2.72 6.06
N ALA A 200 -8.30 -2.10 6.29
CA ALA A 200 -9.54 -2.51 5.63
C ALA A 200 -9.45 -2.44 4.09
N ARG A 201 -8.78 -1.43 3.54
CA ARG A 201 -8.55 -1.30 2.10
C ARG A 201 -7.61 -2.39 1.58
N LEU A 202 -6.52 -2.68 2.28
CA LEU A 202 -5.59 -3.74 1.89
C LEU A 202 -6.28 -5.11 1.93
N THR A 203 -6.96 -5.43 3.04
CA THR A 203 -7.69 -6.69 3.21
C THR A 203 -8.81 -6.83 2.18
N GLY A 204 -9.63 -5.80 1.99
CA GLY A 204 -10.67 -5.78 0.97
C GLY A 204 -10.11 -5.99 -0.44
N ALA A 205 -8.99 -5.34 -0.77
CA ALA A 205 -8.35 -5.54 -2.07
C ALA A 205 -7.84 -6.98 -2.28
N MET A 206 -7.23 -7.59 -1.26
CA MET A 206 -6.80 -8.99 -1.33
C MET A 206 -7.99 -9.93 -1.46
N ARG A 207 -9.10 -9.70 -0.73
CA ARG A 207 -10.35 -10.45 -0.87
C ARG A 207 -10.97 -10.29 -2.27
N GLY A 208 -10.96 -9.09 -2.82
CA GLY A 208 -11.40 -8.82 -4.20
C GLY A 208 -10.61 -9.61 -5.23
N ILE A 209 -9.29 -9.71 -5.05
CA ILE A 209 -8.42 -10.49 -5.93
C ILE A 209 -8.68 -12.00 -5.75
N HIS A 210 -8.88 -12.47 -4.51
CA HIS A 210 -9.26 -13.86 -4.22
C HIS A 210 -10.61 -14.22 -4.84
N LEU A 211 -11.58 -13.30 -4.80
CA LEU A 211 -12.87 -13.41 -5.49
C LEU A 211 -12.71 -13.48 -7.01
N ALA A 212 -11.88 -12.60 -7.59
CA ALA A 212 -11.62 -12.60 -9.03
C ALA A 212 -10.95 -13.89 -9.51
N ALA A 213 -10.13 -14.52 -8.66
CA ALA A 213 -9.52 -15.83 -8.90
C ALA A 213 -10.49 -17.02 -8.70
N GLY A 214 -11.73 -16.77 -8.27
CA GLY A 214 -12.74 -17.81 -8.05
C GLY A 214 -12.68 -18.48 -6.69
N ARG A 215 -12.13 -17.81 -5.67
CA ARG A 215 -11.92 -18.31 -4.31
C ARG A 215 -11.22 -19.67 -4.24
N PRO A 216 -9.99 -19.80 -4.80
CA PRO A 216 -9.22 -21.04 -4.65
C PRO A 216 -8.99 -21.38 -3.16
N PRO A 217 -8.94 -22.68 -2.79
CA PRO A 217 -8.62 -23.11 -1.43
C PRO A 217 -7.27 -22.57 -0.97
N PHE A 218 -7.12 -22.24 0.33
CA PHE A 218 -5.89 -21.63 0.85
C PHE A 218 -4.65 -22.54 0.68
N GLU A 219 -4.83 -23.85 0.80
CA GLU A 219 -3.77 -24.84 0.54
C GLU A 219 -3.28 -24.79 -0.90
N HIS A 220 -4.20 -24.60 -1.86
CA HIS A 220 -3.85 -24.50 -3.27
C HIS A 220 -3.05 -23.21 -3.54
N VAL A 221 -3.45 -22.09 -2.95
CA VAL A 221 -2.70 -20.83 -3.04
C VAL A 221 -1.30 -20.97 -2.43
N ALA A 222 -1.18 -21.65 -1.29
CA ALA A 222 0.10 -21.93 -0.66
C ALA A 222 1.02 -22.78 -1.54
N GLN A 223 0.49 -23.84 -2.18
CA GLN A 223 1.24 -24.68 -3.13
C GLN A 223 1.76 -23.87 -4.33
N LEU A 224 0.96 -22.96 -4.87
CA LEU A 224 1.35 -22.09 -5.99
C LEU A 224 2.43 -21.07 -5.62
N SER A 225 2.63 -20.78 -4.33
CA SER A 225 3.65 -19.85 -3.84
C SER A 225 5.04 -20.47 -3.66
N SER A 226 5.25 -21.71 -4.13
CA SER A 226 6.51 -22.47 -4.01
C SER A 226 7.06 -22.55 -2.59
N GLY A 227 6.17 -22.65 -1.59
CA GLY A 227 6.53 -22.77 -0.17
C GLY A 227 6.77 -21.44 0.56
N SER A 228 6.57 -20.30 -0.10
CA SER A 228 6.71 -18.98 0.53
C SER A 228 5.53 -18.61 1.43
N LEU A 229 4.38 -19.27 1.27
CA LEU A 229 3.17 -19.05 2.05
C LEU A 229 2.68 -20.36 2.68
N THR A 230 2.11 -20.26 3.86
CA THR A 230 1.29 -21.32 4.48
C THR A 230 -0.19 -20.98 4.35
N ALA A 231 -1.06 -21.98 4.45
CA ALA A 231 -2.52 -21.77 4.41
C ALA A 231 -2.98 -20.78 5.50
N ASP A 232 -2.41 -20.89 6.71
CA ASP A 232 -2.71 -19.99 7.84
C ASP A 232 -2.34 -18.53 7.57
N ILE A 233 -1.22 -18.28 6.87
CA ILE A 233 -0.81 -16.94 6.47
C ILE A 233 -1.78 -16.38 5.42
N VAL A 234 -2.18 -17.19 4.45
CA VAL A 234 -3.16 -16.79 3.43
C VAL A 234 -4.50 -16.45 4.08
N GLU A 235 -5.00 -17.32 4.96
CA GLU A 235 -6.24 -17.10 5.68
C GLU A 235 -6.15 -15.87 6.58
N GLY A 236 -5.08 -15.73 7.35
CA GLY A 236 -4.87 -14.60 8.24
C GLY A 236 -4.82 -13.27 7.49
N ALA A 237 -4.15 -13.22 6.34
CA ALA A 237 -4.04 -12.03 5.51
C ALA A 237 -5.40 -11.64 4.92
N LEU A 238 -6.15 -12.62 4.38
CA LEU A 238 -7.49 -12.40 3.86
C LEU A 238 -8.50 -12.07 4.95
N ALA A 239 -8.34 -12.59 6.16
CA ALA A 239 -9.19 -12.25 7.31
C ALA A 239 -8.87 -10.86 7.90
N GLY A 240 -7.73 -10.26 7.53
CA GLY A 240 -7.24 -9.02 8.15
C GLY A 240 -6.69 -9.23 9.56
N ARG A 241 -6.40 -10.47 9.96
CA ARG A 241 -5.80 -10.82 11.26
C ARG A 241 -4.30 -10.55 11.29
N ILE A 242 -3.65 -10.59 10.12
CA ILE A 242 -2.24 -10.25 9.96
C ILE A 242 -2.08 -9.20 8.87
N VAL A 243 -1.13 -8.28 9.04
CA VAL A 243 -0.67 -7.37 7.99
C VAL A 243 0.64 -7.96 7.42
N PRO A 244 0.60 -8.61 6.25
CA PRO A 244 1.79 -9.24 5.67
C PRO A 244 2.81 -8.20 5.21
N CYS A 245 4.10 -8.57 5.23
CA CYS A 245 5.14 -7.79 4.58
C CYS A 245 4.97 -7.81 3.05
N TRP A 246 5.74 -6.99 2.33
CA TRP A 246 5.59 -6.88 0.89
C TRP A 246 5.87 -8.19 0.17
N GLU A 247 6.90 -8.92 0.59
CA GLU A 247 7.31 -10.18 0.00
C GLU A 247 6.16 -11.18 0.04
N THR A 248 5.58 -11.40 1.23
CA THR A 248 4.40 -12.25 1.44
C THR A 248 3.20 -11.78 0.62
N THR A 249 2.93 -10.47 0.59
CA THR A 249 1.85 -9.89 -0.20
C THR A 249 2.05 -10.15 -1.69
N SER A 250 3.27 -9.95 -2.20
CA SER A 250 3.60 -10.12 -3.62
C SER A 250 3.49 -11.58 -4.07
N SER A 251 3.91 -12.52 -3.23
CA SER A 251 3.76 -13.96 -3.47
C SER A 251 2.29 -14.36 -3.50
N LEU A 252 1.48 -13.83 -2.58
CA LEU A 252 0.04 -14.08 -2.53
C LEU A 252 -0.65 -13.57 -3.80
N LEU A 253 -0.36 -12.33 -4.20
CA LEU A 253 -0.94 -11.74 -5.42
C LEU A 253 -0.55 -12.53 -6.66
N THR A 254 0.71 -12.94 -6.77
CA THR A 254 1.21 -13.74 -7.88
C THR A 254 0.51 -15.10 -7.95
N ALA A 255 0.35 -15.78 -6.81
CA ALA A 255 -0.35 -17.06 -6.72
C ALA A 255 -1.84 -16.96 -7.11
N LEU A 256 -2.46 -15.79 -6.89
CA LEU A 256 -3.83 -15.49 -7.31
C LEU A 256 -3.93 -14.97 -8.77
N GLY A 257 -2.83 -14.97 -9.53
CA GLY A 257 -2.79 -14.49 -10.91
C GLY A 257 -2.90 -12.97 -11.04
N ALA A 258 -2.65 -12.21 -9.97
CA ALA A 258 -2.61 -10.76 -9.99
C ALA A 258 -1.18 -10.23 -10.14
N GLN A 259 -1.02 -9.12 -10.85
CA GLN A 259 0.25 -8.40 -10.90
C GLN A 259 0.48 -7.67 -9.57
N PRO A 260 1.59 -7.93 -8.83
CA PRO A 260 1.82 -7.30 -7.52
C PRO A 260 1.84 -5.77 -7.58
N ALA A 261 2.42 -5.21 -8.66
CA ALA A 261 2.50 -3.76 -8.86
C ALA A 261 1.14 -3.05 -8.77
N ASP A 262 0.04 -3.71 -9.15
CA ASP A 262 -1.30 -3.14 -9.09
C ASP A 262 -1.73 -2.79 -7.64
N LEU A 263 -1.22 -3.50 -6.63
CA LEU A 263 -1.58 -3.31 -5.21
C LEU A 263 -0.47 -2.67 -4.37
N ARG A 264 0.71 -2.42 -4.95
CA ARG A 264 1.88 -1.88 -4.23
C ARG A 264 1.57 -0.62 -3.43
N GLY A 265 0.88 0.34 -4.04
CA GLY A 265 0.55 1.59 -3.35
C GLY A 265 -0.42 1.42 -2.17
N VAL A 266 -1.39 0.49 -2.26
CA VAL A 266 -2.32 0.22 -1.14
C VAL A 266 -1.55 -0.42 0.03
N TRP A 267 -0.59 -1.30 -0.28
CA TRP A 267 0.28 -1.87 0.74
C TRP A 267 1.19 -0.81 1.38
N GLU A 268 1.77 0.10 0.59
CA GLU A 268 2.61 1.19 1.10
C GLU A 268 1.83 2.15 2.02
N ASP A 269 0.60 2.50 1.67
CA ASP A 269 -0.29 3.30 2.52
C ASP A 269 -0.56 2.61 3.87
N THR A 270 -0.75 1.29 3.85
CA THR A 270 -0.99 0.48 5.04
C THR A 270 0.27 0.36 5.91
N ASN A 271 1.40 0.06 5.30
CA ASN A 271 2.68 -0.03 5.99
C ASN A 271 3.05 1.32 6.62
N TYR A 272 2.82 2.43 5.90
CA TYR A 272 3.03 3.77 6.44
C TYR A 272 2.11 4.05 7.64
N ALA A 273 0.80 3.79 7.51
CA ALA A 273 -0.14 4.01 8.61
C ALA A 273 0.19 3.14 9.84
N PHE A 274 0.64 1.90 9.62
CA PHE A 274 1.08 1.00 10.68
C PHE A 274 2.31 1.54 11.41
N LEU A 275 3.33 1.97 10.67
CA LEU A 275 4.52 2.58 11.25
C LEU A 275 4.19 3.83 12.07
N VAL A 276 3.30 4.70 11.56
CA VAL A 276 2.86 5.90 12.28
C VAL A 276 2.11 5.56 13.57
N CYS A 277 1.25 4.54 13.55
CA CYS A 277 0.50 4.11 14.74
C CYS A 277 1.37 3.43 15.80
N VAL A 278 2.33 2.58 15.41
CA VAL A 278 3.27 1.93 16.35
C VAL A 278 4.16 2.97 17.05
N MET A 279 4.52 4.05 16.35
CA MET A 279 5.21 5.20 16.95
C MET A 279 4.28 6.10 17.78
N ALA A 280 2.97 5.81 17.85
CA ALA A 280 1.97 6.61 18.55
C ALA A 280 1.38 5.99 19.81
N THR A 281 1.66 4.73 20.12
CA THR A 281 1.33 4.17 21.43
C THR A 281 2.27 4.74 22.47
N PRO A 282 1.82 5.59 23.41
CA PRO A 282 2.57 5.87 24.62
C PRO A 282 2.64 4.56 25.42
N ASP A 283 3.78 4.32 26.03
CA ASP A 283 3.94 3.35 27.11
C ASP A 283 3.04 3.79 28.28
N ASP A 284 1.79 3.32 28.31
CA ASP A 284 0.87 3.53 29.44
C ASP A 284 1.33 2.62 30.60
N GLY A 285 2.35 3.07 31.33
CA GLY A 285 2.50 2.73 32.74
C GLY A 285 1.30 3.26 33.53
N PRO A 286 0.81 2.54 34.56
CA PRO A 286 -0.37 2.98 35.31
C PRO A 286 -0.11 4.34 35.98
N PRO A 287 -1.12 5.24 36.08
CA PRO A 287 -0.93 6.56 36.64
C PRO A 287 -0.56 6.48 38.13
N PRO A 288 0.36 7.33 38.63
CA PRO A 288 0.62 7.42 40.05
C PRO A 288 -0.51 8.24 40.72
N GLY A 289 -1.11 7.65 41.75
CA GLY A 289 -1.73 8.43 42.83
C GLY A 289 -3.25 8.51 42.82
N GLY A 290 -3.87 7.70 43.68
CA GLY A 290 -5.16 8.00 44.30
C GLY A 290 -4.95 8.06 45.82
N MET A 291 -5.24 9.22 46.40
CA MET A 291 -5.24 9.53 47.84
C MET A 291 -5.76 8.41 48.76
N GLN A 292 -5.05 8.14 49.85
CA GLN A 292 -5.64 7.71 51.12
C GLN A 292 -5.46 8.85 52.14
N LEU A 293 -6.58 9.45 52.51
CA LEU A 293 -6.79 10.13 53.78
C LEU A 293 -7.51 9.14 54.71
N GLU A 294 -7.39 9.37 56.03
CA GLU A 294 -7.86 8.58 57.19
C GLU A 294 -6.82 7.57 57.71
N GLU A 295 -6.30 7.63 58.94
CA GLU A 295 -6.62 8.37 60.19
C GLU A 295 -5.36 9.00 60.81
#